data_AF-A0A0B4CZA6-F1
#
_entry.id   AF-A0A0B4CZA6-F1
#
_cell.length_a   1.000
_cell.length_b   1.000
_cell.length_c   1.000
_cell.angle_alpha   90.00
_cell.angle_beta   90.00
_cell.angle_gamma   90.00
#
_symmetry.space_group_name_H-M   'P 1'
#
loop_
_entity.id
_entity.type
_entity.pdbx_description
1 polymer ?
#
loop_
_entity_poly.entity_id
_entity_poly.type
_entity_poly.pdbx_seq_one_letter_code
_entity_poly.pdbx_strand_id
1 'polypeptide(L)'
;MTVAKGLEHFSKRYGTPSVFVPAPDDVLQRLSDSVPEVMLDYWKRFGFSVFQDGYMQLVNPETYAPALEDWLKGTKLEGTDRYYVVQKDAFGYLIVWGLKTGWNFVLRPL
;
A
#
# COMPACT_ATOMS: atom_id res chain seq x y z
N MET A 1 10.96 14.29 -0.46
CA MET A 1 9.63 13.77 -0.87
C MET A 1 9.83 12.83 -2.04
N THR A 2 9.64 11.53 -1.83
CA THR A 2 9.69 10.55 -2.93
C THR A 2 8.48 10.80 -3.81
N VAL A 3 8.68 11.37 -4.99
CA VAL A 3 7.61 11.54 -5.98
C VAL A 3 7.16 10.13 -6.36
N ALA A 4 5.93 9.76 -6.00
CA ALA A 4 5.32 8.55 -6.53
C ALA A 4 5.42 8.65 -8.06
N LYS A 5 6.11 7.69 -8.70
CA LYS A 5 6.12 7.62 -10.17
C LYS A 5 4.66 7.65 -10.63
N GLY A 6 4.33 8.43 -11.65
CA GLY A 6 2.93 8.67 -12.02
C GLY A 6 2.17 7.40 -12.42
N LEU A 7 0.84 7.44 -12.34
CA LEU A 7 -0.07 6.33 -12.66
C LEU A 7 0.23 5.67 -14.03
N GLU A 8 0.64 6.47 -15.02
CA GLU A 8 1.02 5.98 -16.36
C GLU A 8 2.24 5.06 -16.33
N HIS A 9 3.24 5.37 -15.50
CA HIS A 9 4.41 4.51 -15.34
C HIS A 9 4.01 3.16 -14.74
N PHE A 10 3.08 3.18 -13.78
CA PHE A 10 2.55 1.97 -13.17
C PHE A 10 1.78 1.12 -14.17
N SER A 11 0.86 1.72 -14.94
CA SER A 11 0.16 1.04 -16.04
C SER A 11 1.13 0.44 -17.05
N LYS A 12 2.19 1.17 -17.44
CA LYS A 12 3.20 0.66 -18.38
C LYS A 12 3.98 -0.53 -17.80
N ARG A 13 4.24 -0.53 -16.50
CA ARG A 13 5.02 -1.58 -15.82
C ARG A 13 4.21 -2.82 -15.52
N TYR A 14 2.99 -2.66 -15.03
CA TYR A 14 2.18 -3.74 -14.49
C TYR A 14 0.95 -4.10 -15.34
N GLY A 15 0.61 -3.27 -16.32
CA GLY A 15 -0.58 -3.45 -17.15
C GLY A 15 -1.87 -3.20 -16.38
N THR A 16 -2.93 -3.87 -16.83
CA THR A 16 -4.19 -3.94 -16.10
C THR A 16 -4.14 -5.02 -15.03
N PRO A 17 -4.94 -4.92 -13.96
CA PRO A 17 -5.04 -5.99 -12.97
C PRO A 17 -5.46 -7.33 -13.59
N SER A 18 -4.81 -8.42 -13.18
CA SER A 18 -5.27 -9.79 -13.43
C SER A 18 -6.56 -10.08 -12.66
N VAL A 19 -6.70 -9.51 -11.46
CA VAL A 19 -7.94 -9.53 -10.66
C VAL A 19 -8.19 -8.12 -10.15
N PHE A 20 -9.29 -7.51 -10.59
CA PHE A 20 -9.70 -6.19 -10.13
C PHE A 20 -10.57 -6.30 -8.88
N VAL A 21 -10.18 -5.60 -7.82
CA VAL A 21 -10.96 -5.46 -6.58
C VAL A 21 -11.14 -3.96 -6.34
N PRO A 22 -12.35 -3.41 -6.49
CA PRO A 22 -12.55 -1.98 -6.31
C PRO A 22 -12.20 -1.56 -4.88
N ALA A 23 -11.58 -0.38 -4.75
CA ALA A 23 -11.41 0.25 -3.45
C ALA A 23 -12.76 0.88 -3.05
N PRO A 24 -13.40 0.46 -1.95
CA PRO A 24 -14.68 1.03 -1.53
C PRO A 24 -14.57 2.53 -1.21
N ASP A 25 -15.57 3.32 -1.59
CA ASP A 25 -15.56 4.77 -1.39
C ASP A 25 -15.46 5.16 0.10
N ASP A 26 -16.09 4.40 0.99
CA ASP A 26 -16.01 4.63 2.43
C ASP A 26 -14.60 4.38 2.98
N VAL A 27 -13.88 3.38 2.45
CA VAL A 27 -12.48 3.12 2.78
C VAL A 27 -11.60 4.26 2.27
N LEU A 28 -11.80 4.68 1.03
CA LEU A 28 -11.06 5.80 0.44
C LEU A 28 -11.27 7.10 1.21
N GLN A 29 -12.50 7.35 1.69
CA GLN A 29 -12.82 8.51 2.52
C GLN A 29 -12.12 8.46 3.88
N ARG A 30 -12.10 7.31 4.55
CA ARG A 30 -11.33 7.18 5.81
C ARG A 30 -9.83 7.37 5.60
N LEU A 31 -9.30 6.89 4.49
CA LEU A 31 -7.88 7.03 4.16
C LEU A 31 -7.51 8.45 3.71
N SER A 32 -8.44 9.22 3.11
CA SER A 32 -8.12 10.54 2.55
C SER A 32 -7.67 11.56 3.59
N ASP A 33 -8.11 11.41 4.84
CA ASP A 33 -7.68 12.27 5.94
C ASP A 33 -6.23 11.99 6.39
N SER A 34 -5.64 10.91 5.88
CA SER A 34 -4.47 10.28 6.49
C SER A 34 -3.36 9.92 5.50
N VAL A 35 -3.56 10.08 4.20
CA VAL A 35 -2.60 9.73 3.15
C VAL A 35 -2.56 10.80 2.05
N PRO A 36 -1.48 10.90 1.26
CA PRO A 36 -1.41 11.83 0.14
C PRO A 36 -2.40 11.46 -0.96
N GLU A 37 -2.91 12.47 -1.64
CA GLU A 37 -3.89 12.34 -2.74
C GLU A 37 -3.46 11.34 -3.81
N VAL A 38 -2.17 11.30 -4.17
CA VAL A 38 -1.65 10.36 -5.17
C VAL A 38 -1.92 8.90 -4.82
N MET A 39 -1.93 8.53 -3.52
CA MET A 39 -2.26 7.15 -3.11
C MET A 39 -3.75 6.85 -3.35
N LEU A 40 -4.61 7.84 -3.10
CA LEU A 40 -6.03 7.72 -3.42
C LEU A 40 -6.24 7.58 -4.92
N ASP A 41 -5.49 8.31 -5.76
CA ASP A 41 -5.58 8.20 -7.21
C ASP A 41 -5.19 6.80 -7.69
N TYR A 42 -4.16 6.20 -7.08
CA TYR A 42 -3.79 4.82 -7.32
C TYR A 42 -4.95 3.87 -7.00
N TRP A 43 -5.52 3.94 -5.81
CA TRP A 43 -6.59 3.03 -5.40
C TRP A 43 -7.91 3.27 -6.13
N LYS A 44 -8.23 4.52 -6.49
CA LYS A 44 -9.39 4.84 -7.35
C LYS A 44 -9.24 4.24 -8.75
N ARG A 45 -8.05 4.37 -9.35
CA ARG A 45 -7.80 3.88 -10.73
C ARG A 45 -7.65 2.37 -10.79
N PHE A 46 -6.98 1.79 -9.80
CA PHE A 46 -6.49 0.42 -9.88
C PHE A 46 -7.13 -0.51 -8.86
N GLY A 47 -7.84 -0.01 -7.85
CA GLY A 47 -8.40 -0.81 -6.77
C GLY A 47 -7.35 -1.44 -5.85
N PHE A 48 -7.80 -2.27 -4.92
CA PHE A 48 -6.96 -3.13 -4.08
C PHE A 48 -6.68 -4.46 -4.81
N SER A 49 -6.09 -4.31 -6.00
CA SER A 49 -6.13 -5.33 -7.04
C SER A 49 -4.83 -6.13 -7.18
N VAL A 50 -4.92 -7.24 -7.90
CA VAL A 50 -3.81 -8.15 -8.22
C VAL A 50 -3.33 -7.93 -9.64
N PHE A 51 -2.02 -7.88 -9.83
CA PHE A 51 -1.35 -7.69 -11.11
C PHE A 51 -0.40 -8.86 -11.39
N GLN A 52 -0.21 -9.15 -12.68
CA GLN A 52 0.76 -10.15 -13.15
C GLN A 52 0.60 -11.48 -12.39
N ASP A 53 -0.64 -11.94 -12.29
CA ASP A 53 -1.04 -13.23 -11.70
C ASP A 53 -0.50 -13.47 -10.28
N GLY A 54 -0.46 -12.40 -9.48
CA GLY A 54 -0.07 -12.45 -8.08
C GLY A 54 1.30 -11.85 -7.79
N TYR A 55 2.08 -11.50 -8.81
CA TYR A 55 3.42 -10.92 -8.62
C TYR A 55 3.41 -9.64 -7.79
N MET A 56 2.41 -8.78 -8.01
CA MET A 56 2.23 -7.53 -7.26
C MET A 56 0.76 -7.32 -6.98
N GLN A 57 0.46 -6.91 -5.76
CA GLN A 57 -0.88 -6.59 -5.30
C GLN A 57 -0.87 -5.19 -4.69
N LEU A 58 -1.79 -4.32 -5.12
CA LEU A 58 -2.19 -3.16 -4.33
C LEU A 58 -3.15 -3.66 -3.25
N VAL A 59 -2.95 -3.24 -2.00
CA VAL A 59 -3.76 -3.74 -0.89
C VAL A 59 -4.51 -2.63 -0.17
N ASN A 60 -5.60 -2.99 0.51
CA ASN A 60 -6.24 -2.13 1.49
C ASN A 60 -5.34 -1.99 2.72
N PRO A 61 -4.83 -0.80 3.06
CA PRO A 61 -4.01 -0.61 4.24
C PRO A 61 -4.73 -0.96 5.56
N GLU A 62 -6.06 -0.77 5.63
CA GLU A 62 -6.84 -1.07 6.83
C GLU A 62 -6.83 -2.57 7.17
N THR A 63 -6.74 -3.45 6.16
CA THR A 63 -6.65 -4.91 6.36
C THR A 63 -5.43 -5.31 7.20
N TYR A 64 -4.33 -4.56 7.07
CA TYR A 64 -3.06 -4.89 7.71
C TYR A 64 -2.75 -4.01 8.91
N ALA A 65 -3.55 -2.98 9.20
CA ALA A 65 -3.26 -2.01 10.25
C ALA A 65 -3.03 -2.67 11.63
N PRO A 66 -3.86 -3.62 12.10
CA PRO A 66 -3.63 -4.28 13.39
C PRO A 66 -2.34 -5.10 13.42
N ALA A 67 -2.09 -5.91 12.37
CA ALA A 67 -0.89 -6.74 12.30
C ALA A 67 0.39 -5.90 12.18
N LEU A 68 0.32 -4.79 11.43
CA LEU A 68 1.42 -3.84 11.32
C LEU A 68 1.74 -3.18 12.65
N GLU A 69 0.74 -2.78 13.43
CA GLU A 69 0.95 -2.25 14.78
C GLU A 69 1.68 -3.26 15.67
N ASP A 70 1.21 -4.51 15.68
CA ASP A 70 1.83 -5.59 16.46
C ASP A 70 3.28 -5.88 16.03
N TRP A 71 3.56 -5.87 14.73
CA TRP A 71 4.93 -6.09 14.22
C TRP A 71 5.90 -4.94 14.51
N LEU A 72 5.40 -3.71 14.61
CA LEU A 72 6.24 -2.55 14.89
C LEU A 72 6.49 -2.36 16.38
N LYS A 73 5.63 -2.90 17.25
CA LYS A 73 5.73 -2.79 18.70
C LYS A 73 7.09 -3.29 19.23
N GLY A 74 7.73 -2.49 20.07
CA GLY A 74 9.04 -2.77 20.64
C GLY A 74 10.22 -2.60 19.67
N THR A 75 9.97 -2.22 18.41
CA THR A 75 11.02 -1.95 17.43
C THR A 75 11.44 -0.48 17.46
N LYS A 76 12.58 -0.15 16.84
CA LYS A 76 13.02 1.26 16.67
C LYS A 76 12.10 2.09 15.77
N LEU A 77 11.13 1.45 15.11
CA LEU A 77 10.17 2.09 14.22
C LEU A 77 8.85 2.42 14.93
N GLU A 78 8.64 1.91 16.14
CA GLU A 78 7.44 2.20 16.91
C GLU A 78 7.32 3.72 17.14
N GLY A 79 6.19 4.31 16.75
CA GLY A 79 5.89 5.72 16.94
C GLY A 79 6.71 6.72 16.10
N THR A 80 7.64 6.26 15.25
CA THR A 80 8.50 7.17 14.47
C THR A 80 7.79 7.75 13.25
N ASP A 81 6.82 7.03 12.69
CA ASP A 81 5.99 7.46 11.57
C ASP A 81 4.59 6.83 11.67
N ARG A 82 3.68 7.26 10.80
CA ARG A 82 2.45 6.54 10.51
C ARG A 82 2.69 5.65 9.30
N TYR A 83 2.68 4.35 9.52
CA TYR A 83 3.02 3.35 8.51
C TYR A 83 1.77 2.70 7.93
N TYR A 84 1.84 2.35 6.64
CA TYR A 84 0.79 1.64 5.92
C TYR A 84 1.38 0.52 5.09
N VAL A 85 0.75 -0.66 5.12
CA VAL A 85 1.00 -1.65 4.08
C VAL A 85 0.29 -1.19 2.82
N VAL A 86 1.04 -1.01 1.73
CA VAL A 86 0.51 -0.49 0.47
C VAL A 86 0.58 -1.49 -0.66
N GLN A 87 1.49 -2.47 -0.57
CA GLN A 87 1.61 -3.56 -1.52
C GLN A 87 1.90 -4.90 -0.85
N LYS A 88 1.55 -5.97 -1.55
CA LYS A 88 1.94 -7.34 -1.23
C LYS A 88 2.51 -7.99 -2.49
N ASP A 89 3.60 -8.75 -2.37
CA ASP A 89 4.17 -9.50 -3.49
C ASP A 89 3.69 -10.97 -3.54
N ALA A 90 4.14 -11.72 -4.55
CA ALA A 90 3.78 -13.13 -4.74
C ALA A 90 4.17 -14.05 -3.57
N PHE A 91 5.15 -13.66 -2.74
CA PHE A 91 5.59 -14.43 -1.57
C PHE A 91 4.83 -14.02 -0.30
N GLY A 92 3.94 -13.04 -0.40
CA GLY A 92 3.23 -12.49 0.75
C GLY A 92 4.03 -11.47 1.54
N TYR A 93 5.17 -11.01 1.03
CA TYR A 93 5.90 -9.91 1.66
C TYR A 93 5.14 -8.61 1.50
N LEU A 94 5.14 -7.84 2.58
CA LEU A 94 4.35 -6.63 2.71
C LEU A 94 5.27 -5.42 2.57
N ILE A 95 5.00 -4.58 1.57
CA ILE A 95 5.71 -3.32 1.39
C ILE A 95 5.00 -2.28 2.25
N VAL A 96 5.72 -1.80 3.25
CA VAL A 96 5.27 -0.79 4.20
C VAL A 96 5.81 0.57 3.79
N TRP A 97 4.98 1.60 3.85
CA TRP A 97 5.32 2.97 3.55
C TRP A 97 5.03 3.88 4.74
N GLY A 98 6.01 4.72 5.11
CA GLY A 98 5.91 5.74 6.15
C GLY A 98 5.45 7.08 5.60
N LEU A 99 4.37 7.62 6.16
CA LEU A 99 3.70 8.83 5.68
C LEU A 99 4.58 10.09 5.74
N LYS A 100 5.24 10.33 6.88
CA LYS A 100 6.01 11.56 7.14
C LYS A 100 7.36 11.52 6.42
N THR A 101 8.02 10.37 6.46
CA THR A 101 9.38 10.21 5.95
C THR A 101 9.42 9.86 4.46
N GLY A 102 8.35 9.27 3.94
CA GLY A 102 8.35 8.64 2.62
C GLY A 102 9.24 7.39 2.54
N TRP A 103 9.81 6.96 3.66
CA TRP A 103 10.64 5.77 3.75
C TRP A 103 9.77 4.52 3.61
N ASN A 104 10.30 3.48 2.97
CA ASN A 104 9.62 2.21 2.85
C ASN A 104 10.54 1.06 3.25
N PHE A 105 9.93 -0.02 3.72
CA PHE A 105 10.61 -1.26 4.08
C PHE A 105 9.70 -2.45 3.79
N VAL A 106 10.28 -3.64 3.80
CA VAL A 106 9.57 -4.89 3.55
C VAL A 106 9.43 -5.63 4.87
N LEU A 107 8.19 -5.96 5.23
CA LEU A 107 7.90 -6.96 6.25
C LEU A 107 7.78 -8.33 5.59
N ARG A 108 8.42 -9.33 6.19
CA ARG A 108 8.37 -10.72 5.78
C ARG A 108 7.67 -11.50 6.89
N PRO A 109 6.36 -11.72 6.80
CA PRO A 109 5.62 -12.48 7.80
C PRO A 109 5.99 -13.96 7.65
N LEU A 110 7.09 -14.36 8.31
CA LEU A 110 7.70 -15.70 8.33
C LEU A 110 8.05 -16.31 6.95
#